data_AF-A0A7C8LVH4-F1
#
_entry.id   AF-A0A7C8LVH4-F1
#
_cell.length_a   1.000
_cell.length_b   1.000
_cell.length_c   1.000
_cell.angle_alpha   90.00
_cell.angle_beta   90.00
_cell.angle_gamma   90.00
#
_symmetry.space_group_name_H-M   'P 1'
#
loop_
_entity.id
_entity.type
_entity.pdbx_description
1 polymer ?
#
loop_
_entity_poly.entity_id
_entity_poly.type
_entity_poly.pdbx_seq_one_letter_code
_entity_poly.pdbx_strand_id
1 'polypeptide(L)' 'MCIFKNKIAWLFLIASLVCGISYNVIGSHIDENGFLIEPFFLIPLTWLFFFISMLSFIIGFTRTVCFHKKRASLKKW' A
#
# COMPACT_ATOMS: atom_id res chain seq x y z
N MET A 1 1.89 -9.05 -18.15
CA MET A 1 0.55 -9.29 -17.56
C MET A 1 0.58 -9.92 -16.15
N CYS A 2 1.72 -9.90 -15.42
CA CYS A 2 1.81 -10.52 -14.08
C CYS A 2 1.58 -9.55 -12.89
N ILE A 3 1.23 -8.29 -13.15
CA ILE A 3 1.01 -7.28 -12.09
C ILE A 3 -0.22 -7.57 -11.23
N PHE A 4 -1.21 -8.30 -11.76
CA PHE A 4 -2.50 -8.55 -11.08
C PHE A 4 -2.57 -9.83 -10.25
N LYS A 5 -1.47 -10.59 -10.07
CA LYS A 5 -1.54 -11.84 -9.28
C LYS A 5 -1.67 -11.58 -7.76
N ASN A 6 -1.33 -10.38 -7.29
CA ASN A 6 -1.38 -10.03 -5.86
C ASN A 6 -2.73 -9.40 -5.49
N LYS A 7 -3.78 -10.23 -5.38
CA LYS A 7 -5.08 -9.81 -4.83
C LYS A 7 -4.93 -9.09 -3.47
N ILE A 8 -3.95 -9.54 -2.69
CA ILE A 8 -3.61 -9.01 -1.37
C ILE A 8 -3.17 -7.53 -1.46
N ALA A 9 -2.33 -7.16 -2.42
CA ALA A 9 -1.86 -5.77 -2.56
C ALA A 9 -3.02 -4.81 -2.87
N TRP A 10 -3.96 -5.24 -3.72
CA TRP A 10 -5.18 -4.49 -4.01
C TRP A 10 -6.08 -4.34 -2.77
N LEU A 11 -6.23 -5.39 -1.97
CA LEU A 11 -6.98 -5.32 -0.70
C LEU A 11 -6.37 -4.30 0.26
N PHE A 12 -5.04 -4.31 0.44
CA PHE A 12 -4.35 -3.34 1.29
C PHE A 12 -4.43 -1.90 0.76
N LEU A 13 -4.40 -1.71 -0.56
CA LEU A 13 -4.58 -0.39 -1.17
C LEU A 13 -5.98 0.16 -0.89
N ILE A 14 -7.02 -0.65 -1.14
CA ILE A 14 -8.41 -0.26 -0.88
C ILE A 14 -8.62 0.00 0.60
N ALA A 15 -8.07 -0.84 1.49
CA ALA A 15 -8.14 -0.63 2.93
C ALA A 15 -7.50 0.70 3.36
N SER A 16 -6.32 1.06 2.80
CA SER A 16 -5.67 2.34 3.06
C SER A 16 -6.55 3.53 2.62
N LEU A 17 -7.19 3.45 1.44
CA LEU A 17 -8.11 4.49 0.97
C LEU A 17 -9.35 4.62 1.87
N VAL A 18 -9.96 3.50 2.25
CA VAL A 18 -11.13 3.49 3.14
C VAL A 18 -10.78 4.09 4.50
N CYS A 19 -9.61 3.77 5.07
CA CYS A 19 -9.12 4.40 6.29
C CYS A 19 -8.93 5.92 6.12
N GLY A 20 -8.28 6.38 5.05
CA GLY A 20 -8.08 7.83 4.82
C GLY A 20 -9.38 8.61 4.59
N ILE A 21 -10.36 8.00 3.91
CA ILE A 21 -11.68 8.59 3.73
C ILE A 21 -12.44 8.63 5.06
N SER A 22 -12.39 7.53 5.83
CA SER A 22 -13.07 7.45 7.12
C SER A 22 -12.55 8.52 8.10
N TYR A 23 -11.26 8.84 8.04
CA TYR A 23 -10.66 9.92 8.84
C TYR A 23 -11.28 11.28 8.52
N ASN A 24 -11.45 11.57 7.23
CA ASN A 24 -12.09 12.80 6.79
C ASN A 24 -13.57 12.88 7.18
N VAL A 25 -14.28 11.74 7.20
CA VAL A 25 -15.72 11.69 7.53
C VAL A 25 -15.97 11.79 9.03
N ILE A 26 -15.16 11.12 9.86
CA ILE A 26 -15.32 11.10 11.32
C ILE A 26 -14.85 12.41 11.94
N GLY A 27 -13.79 13.00 11.38
CA GLY A 27 -13.12 14.16 11.94
C GLY A 27 -12.23 13.83 13.13
N SER A 28 -11.29 14.72 13.41
CA SER A 28 -10.40 14.64 14.56
C SER A 28 -10.41 15.98 15.28
N HIS A 29 -10.49 15.97 16.60
CA HIS A 29 -10.36 17.20 17.38
C HIS A 29 -8.98 17.27 18.02
N ILE A 30 -8.37 18.45 17.99
CA ILE A 30 -7.10 18.72 18.67
C ILE A 30 -7.46 19.24 20.06
N ASP A 31 -7.05 18.52 21.09
CA ASP A 31 -7.24 18.94 22.47
C ASP A 31 -6.47 20.23 22.78
N GLU A 32 -6.83 20.88 23.87
CA GLU A 32 -6.18 22.08 24.41
C GLU A 32 -4.68 21.84 24.66
N ASN A 33 -4.33 20.58 24.96
CA ASN A 33 -2.98 20.11 25.19
C ASN A 33 -2.18 19.81 23.90
N GLY A 34 -2.77 20.06 22.72
CA GLY A 34 -2.18 19.77 21.42
C GLY A 34 -2.21 18.29 21.04
N PHE A 35 -2.97 17.47 21.78
CA PHE A 35 -3.11 16.05 21.48
C PHE A 35 -4.24 15.81 20.48
N LEU A 36 -3.98 15.00 19.45
CA LEU A 36 -4.99 14.65 18.48
C LEU A 36 -5.88 13.53 19.05
N ILE A 37 -7.10 13.87 19.43
CA ILE A 37 -8.07 12.91 19.95
C ILE A 37 -8.86 12.37 18.76
N GLU A 38 -8.46 11.19 18.32
CA GLU A 38 -9.16 10.42 17.30
C GLU A 38 -9.81 9.18 17.92
N PRO A 39 -11.01 8.78 17.48
CA PRO A 39 -11.66 7.57 17.99
C PRO A 39 -10.89 6.29 17.64
N PHE A 40 -10.03 6.36 16.62
CA PHE A 40 -9.24 5.22 16.16
C PHE A 40 -8.01 5.77 15.41
N PHE A 41 -6.83 5.13 15.54
CA PHE A 41 -5.55 5.58 14.95
C PHE A 41 -5.54 5.45 13.41
N LEU A 42 -6.41 6.17 12.71
CA LEU A 42 -6.63 6.07 11.27
C LEU A 42 -5.43 6.60 10.48
N ILE A 43 -4.76 7.65 10.98
CA ILE A 43 -3.58 8.22 10.33
C ILE A 43 -2.43 7.20 10.31
N PRO A 44 -2.01 6.60 11.45
CA PRO A 44 -1.00 5.53 11.44
C PRO A 44 -1.40 4.32 10.59
N LEU A 45 -2.66 3.86 10.67
CA LEU A 45 -3.12 2.70 9.90
C LEU A 45 -3.04 2.96 8.39
N THR A 46 -3.43 4.16 7.95
CA THR A 46 -3.41 4.54 6.53
C THR A 46 -2.00 4.43 5.97
N TRP A 47 -1.01 4.96 6.70
CA TRP A 47 0.41 4.87 6.33
C TRP A 47 0.95 3.45 6.36
N LEU A 48 0.57 2.66 7.38
CA LEU A 48 0.99 1.27 7.50
C LEU A 48 0.52 0.43 6.30
N PHE A 49 -0.76 0.53 5.94
CA PHE A 49 -1.32 -0.21 4.81
C PHE A 49 -0.80 0.29 3.47
N PHE A 50 -0.59 1.60 3.33
CA PHE A 50 0.02 2.17 2.14
C PHE A 50 1.44 1.63 1.93
N PHE A 51 2.26 1.58 2.98
CA PHE A 51 3.63 1.09 2.92
C PHE A 51 3.69 -0.40 2.55
N ILE A 52 2.83 -1.24 3.15
CA ILE A 52 2.74 -2.68 2.84
C ILE A 52 2.33 -2.90 1.37
N SER A 53 1.38 -2.10 0.88
CA SER A 53 0.94 -2.15 -0.52
C SER A 53 2.09 -1.76 -1.46
N MET A 54 2.79 -0.67 -1.17
CA MET A 54 3.94 -0.21 -1.95
C MET A 54 5.05 -1.26 -1.98
N LEU A 55 5.40 -1.84 -0.84
CA LEU A 55 6.44 -2.87 -0.73
C LEU A 55 6.07 -4.13 -1.53
N SER A 56 4.82 -4.55 -1.46
CA SER A 56 4.30 -5.68 -2.25
C SER A 56 4.39 -5.41 -3.76
N PHE A 57 4.15 -4.17 -4.18
CA PHE A 57 4.25 -3.76 -5.58
C PHE A 57 5.72 -3.74 -6.05
N ILE A 58 6.63 -3.19 -5.25
CA ILE A 58 8.06 -3.14 -5.54
C ILE A 58 8.63 -4.55 -5.72
N ILE A 59 8.31 -5.49 -4.82
CA ILE A 59 8.74 -6.89 -4.89
C ILE A 59 8.21 -7.57 -6.16
N GLY A 60 6.92 -7.36 -6.49
CA GLY A 60 6.33 -7.90 -7.71
C GLY A 60 6.97 -7.33 -8.99
N PHE A 61 7.32 -6.05 -8.97
CA PHE A 61 7.97 -5.37 -10.08
C PHE A 61 9.39 -5.87 -10.31
N THR A 62 10.22 -5.97 -9.26
CA THR A 62 11.60 -6.49 -9.39
C THR A 62 11.62 -7.92 -9.91
N ARG A 63 10.71 -8.78 -9.44
CA ARG A 63 10.56 -10.14 -9.95
C ARG A 63 10.26 -10.15 -11.45
N THR A 64 9.36 -9.29 -11.91
CA THR A 64 8.99 -9.20 -13.33
C THR A 64 10.15 -8.74 -14.20
N VAL A 65 10.86 -7.69 -13.78
CA VAL A 65 12.03 -7.14 -14.52
C VAL A 65 13.16 -8.15 -14.57
N CYS A 66 13.48 -8.80 -13.44
CA CYS A 66 14.56 -9.78 -13.36
C CYS A 66 14.25 -11.06 -14.17
N PHE A 67 12.98 -11.48 -14.19
CA PHE A 67 12.53 -12.59 -15.02
C PHE A 67 12.60 -12.28 -16.52
N HIS A 68 12.25 -11.04 -16.91
CA HIS A 68 12.36 -10.60 -18.31
C HIS A 68 13.82 -10.61 -18.79
N LYS A 69 14.75 -10.18 -17.92
CA LYS A 69 16.19 -10.16 -18.23
C LYS A 69 16.76 -11.56 -18.45
N LYS A 70 16.37 -12.55 -17.62
CA LYS A 70 16.80 -13.96 -17.82
C LYS A 70 16.27 -14.56 -19.13
N ARG A 71 15.03 -14.25 -19.52
CA ARG A 71 14.44 -14.78 -20.76
C ARG A 71 15.09 -14.21 -22.02
N ALA A 72 15.47 -12.92 -22.00
CA ALA A 72 16.21 -12.29 -23.11
C ALA A 72 17.61 -12.90 -23.30
N SER A 73 18.24 -13.38 -22.22
CA SER A 73 19.54 -14.05 -22.29
C SER A 73 19.46 -15.50 -22.80
N LEU A 74 18.36 -16.20 -22.54
CA LEU A 74 18.15 -17.60 -22.94
C LEU A 74 17.74 -17.78 -24.40
N LYS A 75 17.24 -16.73 -25.06
CA LYS A 75 16.84 -16.76 -26.48
C LYS A 75 17.99 -16.46 -27.46
N LYS A 76 19.21 -16.33 -26.93
CA LYS A 76 20.42 -15.97 -27.69
C LYS A 76 21.29 -17.19 -28.04
N TRP A 77 20.77 -18.40 -27.82
CA TRP A 77 21.33 -19.68 -28.26
C TRP A 77 20.26 -20.44 -29.02
#